data_AF-A0A1H7BU05-F1
#
_entry.id   AF-A0A1H7BU05-F1
#
_cell.length_a   1.000
_cell.length_b   1.000
_cell.length_c   1.000
_cell.angle_alpha   90.00
_cell.angle_beta   90.00
_cell.angle_gamma   90.00
#
_symmetry.space_group_name_H-M   'P 1'
#
loop_
_entity.id
_entity.type
_entity.pdbx_description
1 polymer ?
#
loop_
_entity_poly.entity_id
_entity_poly.type
_entity_poly.pdbx_seq_one_letter_code
_entity_poly.pdbx_strand_id
1 'polypeptide(L)'
;MKKILPYISLIGIAAFLGNMLVIGFGFGSYWQTLEPMEFMKQFTLQFPNLLPPTMGILLPALIATIVLVVQSKGQKEVRKNWSIALAGLVIACTITSVYHLPANLGFMESAYSAEEAASKLNWWMRLHWVRTITVFVAAIFAVKAFKLASITTS
;
A
#
# COMPACT_ATOMS: atom_id res chain seq x y z
N MET A 1 -5.29 26.07 -12.07
CA MET A 1 -5.32 24.59 -11.91
C MET A 1 -5.01 24.17 -10.46
N LYS A 2 -5.74 24.69 -9.44
CA LYS A 2 -5.31 24.68 -8.02
C LYS A 2 -5.60 23.39 -7.21
N LYS A 3 -6.13 22.31 -7.79
CA LYS A 3 -6.56 21.11 -7.03
C LYS A 3 -6.08 19.76 -7.57
N ILE A 4 -5.11 19.71 -8.49
CA ILE A 4 -4.73 18.43 -9.11
C ILE A 4 -4.05 17.45 -8.12
N LEU A 5 -3.16 17.95 -7.26
CA LEU A 5 -2.41 17.11 -6.31
C LEU A 5 -3.30 16.41 -5.27
N PRO A 6 -4.26 17.09 -4.60
CA PRO A 6 -5.19 16.40 -3.71
C PRO A 6 -5.97 15.28 -4.40
N TYR A 7 -6.39 15.46 -5.66
CA TYR A 7 -7.09 14.41 -6.40
C TYR A 7 -6.17 13.23 -6.72
N ILE A 8 -4.93 13.48 -7.16
CA ILE A 8 -3.94 12.41 -7.38
C ILE A 8 -3.70 11.62 -6.10
N SER A 9 -3.51 12.30 -4.97
CA SER A 9 -3.34 11.65 -3.67
C SER A 9 -4.57 10.82 -3.27
N LEU A 10 -5.78 11.39 -3.32
CA LEU A 10 -7.01 10.69 -2.94
C LEU A 10 -7.31 9.48 -3.81
N ILE A 11 -7.29 9.66 -5.13
CA ILE A 11 -7.56 8.58 -6.09
C ILE A 11 -6.49 7.50 -5.96
N GLY A 12 -5.22 7.90 -5.87
CA GLY A 12 -4.11 6.96 -5.72
C GLY A 12 -4.17 6.16 -4.42
N ILE A 13 -4.44 6.80 -3.27
CA ILE A 13 -4.58 6.10 -1.98
C ILE A 13 -5.79 5.15 -2.01
N ALA A 14 -6.93 5.58 -2.55
CA ALA A 14 -8.12 4.74 -2.66
C ALA A 14 -7.91 3.55 -3.59
N ALA A 15 -7.29 3.76 -4.75
CA ALA A 15 -6.94 2.70 -5.68
C ALA A 15 -5.92 1.72 -5.08
N PHE A 16 -4.93 2.23 -4.35
CA PHE A 16 -3.94 1.40 -3.66
C PHE A 16 -4.60 0.55 -2.57
N LEU A 17 -5.52 1.13 -1.78
CA LEU A 17 -6.32 0.38 -0.81
C LEU A 17 -7.15 -0.71 -1.49
N GLY A 18 -7.84 -0.39 -2.59
CA GLY A 18 -8.61 -1.37 -3.36
C GLY A 18 -7.72 -2.53 -3.85
N ASN A 19 -6.55 -2.22 -4.39
CA ASN A 19 -5.56 -3.21 -4.79
C ASN A 19 -5.08 -4.07 -3.62
N MET A 20 -4.84 -3.49 -2.44
CA MET A 20 -4.52 -4.25 -1.23
C MET A 20 -5.65 -5.20 -0.83
N LEU A 21 -6.91 -4.77 -0.89
CA LEU A 21 -8.05 -5.62 -0.59
C LEU A 21 -8.17 -6.80 -1.57
N VAL A 22 -7.98 -6.56 -2.87
CA VAL A 22 -7.95 -7.63 -3.89
C VAL A 22 -6.81 -8.62 -3.63
N ILE A 23 -5.62 -8.11 -3.30
CA ILE A 23 -4.48 -8.97 -2.96
C ILE A 23 -4.76 -9.77 -1.68
N GLY A 24 -5.30 -9.18 -0.62
CA GLY A 24 -5.55 -9.88 0.65
C GLY A 24 -6.68 -10.92 0.54
N PHE A 25 -7.86 -10.48 0.10
CA PHE A 25 -9.05 -11.33 0.04
C PHE A 25 -9.07 -12.28 -1.16
N GLY A 26 -8.51 -11.88 -2.29
CA GLY A 26 -8.44 -12.72 -3.48
C GLY A 26 -7.18 -13.59 -3.44
N PHE A 27 -6.06 -13.01 -3.87
CA PHE A 27 -4.83 -13.76 -4.10
C PHE A 27 -4.25 -14.40 -2.84
N GLY A 28 -4.11 -13.63 -1.75
CA GLY A 28 -3.51 -14.08 -0.50
C GLY A 28 -4.30 -15.21 0.15
N SER A 29 -5.62 -15.09 0.16
CA SER A 29 -6.49 -16.15 0.66
C SER A 29 -6.40 -17.41 -0.20
N TYR A 30 -6.35 -17.27 -1.53
CA TYR A 30 -6.11 -18.39 -2.45
C TYR A 30 -4.73 -19.04 -2.25
N TRP A 31 -3.67 -18.25 -2.12
CA TRP A 31 -2.30 -18.76 -1.90
C TRP A 31 -2.21 -19.62 -0.64
N GLN A 32 -2.91 -19.25 0.43
CA GLN A 32 -2.93 -20.01 1.68
C GLN A 32 -3.66 -21.35 1.59
N THR A 33 -4.45 -21.61 0.54
CA THR A 33 -5.09 -22.92 0.32
C THR A 33 -4.24 -23.88 -0.51
N LEU A 34 -3.11 -23.43 -1.05
CA LEU A 34 -2.24 -24.25 -1.90
C LEU A 34 -1.20 -24.98 -1.06
N GLU A 35 -0.78 -26.14 -1.55
CA GLU A 35 0.46 -26.77 -1.07
C GLU A 35 1.65 -25.81 -1.32
N PRO A 36 2.63 -25.70 -0.40
CA PRO A 36 3.62 -24.62 -0.44
C PRO A 36 4.45 -24.55 -1.74
N MET A 37 4.77 -25.70 -2.32
CA MET A 37 5.51 -25.76 -3.60
C MET A 37 4.65 -25.30 -4.78
N GLU A 38 3.36 -25.66 -4.79
CA GLU A 38 2.43 -25.20 -5.81
C GLU A 38 2.13 -23.70 -5.64
N PHE A 39 2.03 -23.21 -4.40
CA PHE A 39 1.98 -21.77 -4.11
C PHE A 39 3.14 -21.02 -4.78
N MET A 40 4.40 -21.42 -4.54
CA MET A 40 5.54 -20.71 -5.11
C MET A 40 5.52 -20.71 -6.64
N LYS A 41 5.16 -21.84 -7.26
CA LYS A 41 4.99 -21.94 -8.71
C LYS A 41 3.92 -20.98 -9.25
N GLN A 42 2.74 -20.95 -8.63
CA GLN A 42 1.67 -20.01 -8.99
C GLN A 42 2.10 -18.55 -8.76
N PHE A 43 2.80 -18.29 -7.66
CA PHE A 43 3.28 -16.97 -7.30
C PHE A 43 4.24 -16.41 -8.35
N THR A 44 5.17 -17.22 -8.86
CA THR A 44 6.10 -16.82 -9.94
C THR A 44 5.37 -16.33 -11.20
N LEU A 45 4.23 -16.93 -11.54
CA LEU A 45 3.42 -16.54 -12.70
C LEU A 45 2.60 -15.27 -12.43
N GLN A 46 2.13 -15.09 -11.20
CA GLN A 46 1.18 -14.05 -10.84
C GLN A 46 1.87 -12.75 -10.40
N PHE A 47 2.94 -12.83 -9.62
CA PHE A 47 3.58 -11.67 -9.00
C PHE A 47 4.11 -10.61 -9.98
N PRO A 48 4.69 -10.95 -11.15
CA PRO A 48 5.08 -9.95 -12.14
C PRO A 48 3.92 -9.08 -12.65
N ASN A 49 2.68 -9.59 -12.58
CA ASN A 49 1.47 -8.85 -12.94
C ASN A 49 0.89 -8.04 -11.77
N LEU A 50 1.40 -8.24 -10.54
CA LEU A 50 0.98 -7.51 -9.35
C LEU A 50 1.91 -6.34 -9.03
N LEU A 51 3.24 -6.53 -9.11
CA LEU A 51 4.20 -5.53 -8.64
C LEU A 51 4.18 -4.22 -9.45
N PRO A 52 4.33 -4.21 -10.79
CA PRO A 52 4.37 -2.96 -11.55
C PRO A 52 3.08 -2.14 -11.44
N PRO A 53 1.86 -2.71 -11.57
CA PRO A 53 0.62 -1.95 -11.36
C PRO A 53 0.50 -1.40 -9.93
N THR A 54 0.89 -2.19 -8.93
CA THR A 54 0.88 -1.74 -7.53
C THR A 54 1.78 -0.51 -7.33
N MET A 55 3.00 -0.53 -7.89
CA MET A 55 3.93 0.61 -7.82
C MET A 55 3.43 1.81 -8.63
N GLY A 56 2.85 1.56 -9.81
CA GLY A 56 2.26 2.60 -10.66
C GLY A 56 1.13 3.38 -9.99
N ILE A 57 0.39 2.75 -9.07
CA ILE A 57 -0.65 3.41 -8.28
C ILE A 57 -0.04 4.09 -7.03
N LEU A 58 0.85 3.39 -6.32
CA LEU A 58 1.41 3.85 -5.04
C LEU A 58 2.31 5.08 -5.20
N LEU A 59 3.21 5.10 -6.19
CA LEU A 59 4.23 6.14 -6.30
C LEU A 59 3.62 7.54 -6.55
N PRO A 60 2.67 7.73 -7.49
CA PRO A 60 2.00 9.02 -7.63
C PRO A 60 1.27 9.47 -6.36
N ALA A 61 0.61 8.54 -5.67
CA ALA A 61 -0.09 8.82 -4.42
C ALA A 61 0.87 9.31 -3.32
N LEU A 62 2.00 8.62 -3.17
CA LEU A 62 3.04 8.95 -2.20
C LEU A 62 3.64 10.33 -2.48
N ILE A 63 4.07 10.58 -3.73
CA ILE A 63 4.68 11.85 -4.14
C ILE A 63 3.71 13.01 -3.93
N ALA A 64 2.45 12.87 -4.39
CA ALA A 64 1.44 13.90 -4.19
C ALA A 64 1.21 14.20 -2.71
N THR A 65 1.15 13.16 -1.87
CA THR A 65 0.95 13.31 -0.42
C THR A 65 2.13 14.02 0.25
N ILE A 66 3.38 13.71 -0.14
CA ILE A 66 4.58 14.43 0.33
C ILE A 66 4.47 15.92 -0.01
N VAL A 67 4.15 16.25 -1.26
CA VAL A 67 4.03 17.64 -1.70
C VAL A 67 2.92 18.37 -0.92
N LEU A 68 1.81 17.70 -0.62
CA LEU A 68 0.70 18.28 0.16
C LEU A 68 1.07 18.56 1.62
N VAL A 69 1.90 17.73 2.25
CA VAL A 69 2.46 18.01 3.59
C VAL A 69 3.34 19.27 3.57
N VAL A 70 4.12 19.45 2.52
CA VAL A 70 5.00 20.62 2.36
C VAL A 70 4.18 21.89 2.07
N GLN A 71 3.23 21.82 1.14
CA GLN A 71 2.40 22.96 0.71
C GLN A 71 1.41 23.43 1.78
N SER A 72 1.01 22.56 2.71
CA SER A 72 0.12 22.92 3.82
C SER A 72 0.83 23.61 4.98
N LYS A 73 2.08 24.09 4.80
CA LYS A 73 2.77 24.93 5.78
C LYS A 73 1.92 26.16 6.12
N GLY A 74 1.75 26.42 7.42
CA GLY A 74 0.87 27.49 7.93
C GLY A 74 -0.59 27.05 8.16
N GLN A 75 -1.03 25.90 7.63
CA GLN A 75 -2.36 25.33 7.84
C GLN A 75 -2.29 24.13 8.79
N LYS A 76 -2.17 24.38 10.10
CA LYS A 76 -1.83 23.37 11.12
C LYS A 76 -2.66 22.09 11.01
N GLU A 77 -3.99 22.20 10.97
CA GLU A 77 -4.87 21.02 10.93
C GLU A 77 -4.84 20.30 9.56
N VAL A 78 -4.79 21.03 8.45
CA VAL A 78 -4.65 20.43 7.11
C VAL A 78 -3.35 19.64 7.02
N ARG A 79 -2.24 20.25 7.47
CA ARG A 79 -0.91 19.63 7.47
C ARG A 79 -0.85 18.40 8.38
N LYS A 80 -1.45 18.46 9.57
CA LYS A 80 -1.54 17.31 10.48
C LYS A 80 -2.23 16.13 9.80
N ASN A 81 -3.37 16.35 9.14
CA ASN A 81 -4.09 15.29 8.45
C ASN A 81 -3.28 14.72 7.26
N TRP A 82 -2.66 15.57 6.43
CA TRP A 82 -1.76 15.08 5.37
C TRP A 82 -0.54 14.32 5.91
N SER A 83 -0.01 14.72 7.07
CA SER A 83 1.12 14.05 7.70
C SER A 83 0.76 12.66 8.21
N ILE A 84 -0.45 12.49 8.76
CA ILE A 84 -0.97 11.18 9.16
C ILE A 84 -1.19 10.29 7.93
N ALA A 85 -1.74 10.84 6.85
CA ALA A 85 -1.89 10.11 5.58
C ALA A 85 -0.52 9.66 5.04
N LEU A 86 0.47 10.56 5.04
CA LEU A 86 1.84 10.23 4.63
C LEU A 86 2.45 9.14 5.50
N ALA A 87 2.30 9.22 6.83
CA ALA A 87 2.82 8.21 7.75
C ALA A 87 2.26 6.81 7.44
N GLY A 88 0.95 6.70 7.16
CA GLY A 88 0.34 5.43 6.78
C GLY A 88 0.90 4.84 5.47
N LEU A 89 1.18 5.69 4.47
CA LEU A 89 1.84 5.27 3.23
C LEU A 89 3.29 4.87 3.46
N VAL A 90 4.04 5.62 4.27
CA VAL A 90 5.44 5.29 4.62
C VAL A 90 5.52 3.95 5.33
N ILE A 91 4.65 3.67 6.30
CA ILE A 91 4.60 2.37 6.97
C ILE A 91 4.35 1.25 5.96
N ALA A 92 3.40 1.43 5.04
CA ALA A 92 3.12 0.45 4.00
C ALA A 92 4.32 0.22 3.07
N CYS A 93 5.02 1.28 2.66
CA CYS A 93 6.26 1.21 1.89
C CYS A 93 7.36 0.48 2.66
N THR A 94 7.55 0.77 3.94
CA THR A 94 8.56 0.12 4.79
C THR A 94 8.30 -1.37 4.93
N ILE A 95 7.07 -1.78 5.24
CA ILE A 95 6.70 -3.20 5.31
C ILE A 95 6.97 -3.87 3.95
N THR A 96 6.64 -3.17 2.87
CA THR A 96 6.82 -3.69 1.51
C THR A 96 8.29 -3.87 1.16
N SER A 97 9.14 -2.88 1.41
CA SER A 97 10.56 -2.92 1.04
C SER A 97 11.39 -3.81 1.95
N VAL A 98 11.11 -3.80 3.26
CA VAL A 98 11.91 -4.53 4.26
C VAL A 98 11.55 -6.01 4.29
N TYR A 99 10.27 -6.37 4.12
CA TYR A 99 9.83 -7.76 4.24
C TYR A 99 9.20 -8.33 2.97
N HIS A 100 8.14 -7.70 2.44
CA HIS A 100 7.38 -8.33 1.36
C HIS A 100 8.22 -8.51 0.10
N LEU A 101 8.98 -7.50 -0.33
CA LEU A 101 9.77 -7.58 -1.55
C LEU A 101 10.86 -8.68 -1.46
N PRO A 102 11.69 -8.75 -0.41
CA PRO A 102 12.63 -9.87 -0.25
C PRO A 102 11.94 -11.24 -0.22
N ALA A 103 10.82 -11.37 0.51
CA ALA A 103 10.07 -12.63 0.56
C ALA A 103 9.50 -13.01 -0.81
N ASN A 104 8.97 -12.05 -1.55
CA ASN A 104 8.41 -12.26 -2.90
C ASN A 104 9.47 -12.72 -3.89
N LEU A 105 10.67 -12.13 -3.85
CA LEU A 105 11.79 -12.56 -4.68
C LEU A 105 12.21 -13.98 -4.34
N GLY A 106 12.29 -14.32 -3.05
CA GLY A 106 12.56 -15.69 -2.61
C GLY A 106 11.49 -16.70 -3.04
N PHE A 107 10.20 -16.33 -3.01
CA PHE A 107 9.13 -17.17 -3.55
C PHE A 107 9.28 -17.38 -5.06
N MET A 108 9.56 -16.31 -5.81
CA MET A 108 9.75 -16.39 -7.27
C MET A 108 10.92 -17.29 -7.67
N GLU A 109 12.01 -17.21 -6.92
CA GLU A 109 13.22 -18.00 -7.13
C GLU A 109 13.10 -19.44 -6.60
N SER A 110 11.95 -19.81 -6.02
CA SER A 110 11.76 -21.10 -5.34
C SER A 110 12.84 -21.38 -4.29
N ALA A 111 13.29 -20.33 -3.59
CA ALA A 111 14.46 -20.35 -2.71
C ALA A 111 14.18 -20.93 -1.31
N TYR A 112 12.94 -21.34 -1.02
CA TYR A 112 12.50 -21.78 0.30
C TYR A 112 12.08 -23.25 0.27
N SER A 113 12.32 -23.94 1.38
CA SER A 113 11.66 -25.23 1.63
C SER A 113 10.15 -25.04 1.81
N ALA A 114 9.38 -26.14 1.75
CA ALA A 114 7.94 -26.09 1.91
C ALA A 114 7.51 -25.49 3.27
N GLU A 115 8.20 -25.85 4.35
CA GLU A 115 7.94 -25.32 5.70
C GLU A 115 8.24 -23.82 5.78
N GLU A 116 9.39 -23.38 5.27
CA GLU A 116 9.75 -21.97 5.23
C GLU A 116 8.78 -21.15 4.39
N ALA A 117 8.36 -21.67 3.23
CA ALA A 117 7.43 -21.01 2.34
C ALA A 117 6.07 -20.79 3.03
N ALA A 118 5.53 -21.82 3.69
CA ALA A 118 4.28 -21.72 4.45
C ALA A 118 4.38 -20.70 5.60
N SER A 119 5.46 -20.76 6.38
CA SER A 119 5.71 -19.84 7.49
C SER A 119 5.83 -18.38 7.02
N LYS A 120 6.61 -18.15 5.95
CA LYS A 120 6.78 -16.83 5.33
C LYS A 120 5.49 -16.31 4.75
N LEU A 121 4.69 -17.12 4.05
CA LEU A 121 3.39 -16.69 3.51
C LEU A 121 2.44 -16.28 4.64
N ASN A 122 2.41 -17.03 5.75
CA ASN A 122 1.58 -16.66 6.91
C ASN A 122 2.02 -15.36 7.58
N TRP A 123 3.34 -15.09 7.66
CA TRP A 123 3.82 -13.81 8.17
C TRP A 123 3.59 -12.67 7.16
N TRP A 124 3.78 -12.95 5.86
CA TRP A 124 3.48 -12.05 4.76
C TRP A 124 2.03 -11.57 4.83
N MET A 125 1.08 -12.47 5.04
CA MET A 125 -0.35 -12.16 5.16
C MET A 125 -0.68 -11.31 6.38
N ARG A 126 -0.05 -11.58 7.53
CA ARG A 126 -0.23 -10.75 8.74
C ARG A 126 0.27 -9.32 8.49
N LEU A 127 1.47 -9.17 7.95
CA LEU A 127 2.02 -7.86 7.60
C LEU A 127 1.25 -7.17 6.47
N HIS A 128 0.67 -7.95 5.54
CA HIS A 128 -0.23 -7.44 4.51
C HIS A 128 -1.42 -6.73 5.15
N TRP A 129 -2.11 -7.37 6.10
CA TRP A 129 -3.24 -6.73 6.77
C TRP A 129 -2.86 -5.51 7.60
N VAL A 130 -1.69 -5.52 8.24
CA VAL A 130 -1.15 -4.34 8.92
C VAL A 130 -1.03 -3.16 7.93
N ARG A 131 -0.36 -3.34 6.78
CA ARG A 131 -0.24 -2.25 5.79
C ARG A 131 -1.60 -1.86 5.19
N THR A 132 -2.53 -2.78 5.01
CA THR A 132 -3.88 -2.47 4.49
C THR A 132 -4.64 -1.56 5.47
N ILE A 133 -4.57 -1.85 6.77
CA ILE A 133 -5.19 -1.02 7.81
C ILE A 133 -4.54 0.37 7.86
N THR A 134 -3.20 0.46 7.78
CA THR A 134 -2.54 1.78 7.78
C THR A 134 -2.87 2.62 6.55
N VAL A 135 -3.03 2.00 5.39
CA VAL A 135 -3.48 2.68 4.15
C VAL A 135 -4.95 3.09 4.26
N PHE A 136 -5.80 2.28 4.88
CA PHE A 136 -7.20 2.65 5.15
C PHE A 136 -7.28 3.90 6.04
N VAL A 137 -6.49 3.94 7.12
CA VAL A 137 -6.35 5.14 7.97
C VAL A 137 -5.84 6.32 7.14
N ALA A 138 -4.83 6.10 6.27
CA ALA A 138 -4.33 7.17 5.40
C ALA A 138 -5.41 7.74 4.48
N ALA A 139 -6.28 6.90 3.92
CA ALA A 139 -7.40 7.33 3.08
C ALA A 139 -8.37 8.25 3.86
N ILE A 140 -8.72 7.88 5.09
CA ILE A 140 -9.59 8.69 5.96
C ILE A 140 -8.99 10.07 6.21
N PHE A 141 -7.71 10.13 6.56
CA PHE A 141 -7.03 11.39 6.88
C PHE A 141 -6.76 12.24 5.64
N ALA A 142 -6.53 11.64 4.47
CA ALA A 142 -6.46 12.35 3.20
C ALA A 142 -7.80 13.06 2.88
N VAL A 143 -8.93 12.37 3.07
CA VAL A 143 -10.27 12.96 2.87
C VAL A 143 -10.52 14.10 3.87
N LYS A 144 -10.15 13.93 5.14
CA LYS A 144 -10.25 15.00 6.16
C LYS A 144 -9.42 16.23 5.76
N ALA A 145 -8.18 16.03 5.34
CA ALA A 145 -7.30 17.11 4.90
C ALA A 145 -7.87 17.86 3.70
N PHE A 146 -8.39 17.13 2.70
CA PHE A 146 -9.02 17.72 1.51
C PHE A 146 -10.24 18.58 1.87
N LYS A 147 -11.15 18.07 2.72
CA LYS A 147 -12.33 18.82 3.18
C LYS A 147 -11.93 20.10 3.92
N LEU A 148 -10.99 20.01 4.86
CA LEU A 148 -10.51 21.18 5.61
C LEU A 148 -9.87 22.22 4.69
N ALA A 149 -9.00 21.80 3.77
CA ALA A 149 -8.36 22.72 2.82
C ALA A 149 -9.37 23.41 1.91
N SER A 150 -10.48 22.75 1.56
CA SER A 150 -11.54 23.36 0.74
C SER A 150 -12.33 24.45 1.46
N ILE A 151 -12.50 24.34 2.78
CA ILE A 151 -13.20 25.32 3.63
C ILE A 151 -12.30 26.54 3.89
N THR A 152 -10.99 26.35 4.09
CA THR A 152 -10.07 27.47 4.37
C THR A 152 -9.82 28.36 3.13
N THR A 153 -10.17 27.90 1.94
CA THR A 153 -9.98 28.64 0.67
C THR A 153 -11.24 29.28 0.09
N SER A 154 -12.40 29.08 0.73
CA SER A 154 -13.68 29.71 0.41
C SER A 154 -13.93 30.91 1.30
#